data_AF-A0A6L6L9D3-F1
#
_entry.id   AF-A0A6L6L9D3-F1
#
_cell.length_a   1.000
_cell.length_b   1.000
_cell.length_c   1.000
_cell.angle_alpha   90.00
_cell.angle_beta   90.00
_cell.angle_gamma   90.00
#
_symmetry.space_group_name_H-M   'P 1'
#
loop_
_entity.id
_entity.type
_entity.pdbx_description
1 polymer ?
#
loop_
_entity_poly.entity_id
_entity_poly.type
_entity_poly.pdbx_seq_one_letter_code
_entity_poly.pdbx_strand_id
1 'polypeptide(L)' 'MSKSNKELAVDVAIEYIRAHQKQIIVSSNNVFKETSMIDLESVNNIIKSVYETLDELDQSTD' A
#
# COMPACT_ATOMS: atom_id res chain seq x y z
N MET A 1 -2.27 -15.41 -17.99
CA MET A 1 -1.16 -15.86 -17.13
C MET A 1 -1.54 -15.51 -15.70
N SER A 2 -1.33 -16.42 -14.74
CA SER A 2 -1.46 -16.06 -13.32
C SER A 2 -0.32 -15.10 -12.97
N LYS A 3 -0.60 -14.05 -12.21
CA LYS A 3 0.45 -13.15 -11.70
C LYS A 3 1.25 -13.91 -10.64
N SER A 4 2.55 -13.65 -10.58
CA SER A 4 3.40 -14.09 -9.47
C SER A 4 3.09 -13.30 -8.20
N ASN A 5 3.38 -13.88 -7.03
CA ASN A 5 3.21 -13.19 -5.74
C ASN A 5 4.01 -11.89 -5.66
N LYS A 6 5.14 -11.80 -6.36
CA LYS A 6 5.93 -10.56 -6.50
C LYS A 6 5.14 -9.47 -7.24
N GLU A 7 4.51 -9.81 -8.36
CA GLU A 7 3.70 -8.86 -9.12
C GLU A 7 2.47 -8.42 -8.31
N LEU A 8 1.84 -9.35 -7.59
CA LEU A 8 0.68 -9.03 -6.77
C LEU A 8 1.04 -8.11 -5.59
N ALA A 9 2.17 -8.34 -4.91
CA ALA A 9 2.64 -7.47 -3.83
C ALA A 9 2.92 -6.04 -4.30
N VAL A 10 3.48 -5.88 -5.51
CA VAL A 10 3.70 -4.57 -6.11
C VAL A 10 2.39 -3.88 -6.45
N ASP A 11 1.41 -4.59 -7.02
CA ASP A 11 0.09 -4.03 -7.32
C ASP A 11 -0.62 -3.53 -6.07
N VAL A 12 -0.57 -4.32 -4.97
CA VAL A 12 -1.17 -3.92 -3.68
C VAL A 12 -0.51 -2.65 -3.14
N ALA A 13 0.81 -2.53 -3.24
CA ALA A 13 1.50 -1.32 -2.80
C ALA A 13 1.11 -0.09 -3.63
N ILE A 14 0.94 -0.24 -4.94
CA ILE A 14 0.48 0.85 -5.81
C ILE A 14 -0.92 1.33 -5.40
N GLU A 15 -1.85 0.40 -5.19
CA GLU A 15 -3.21 0.75 -4.75
C GLU A 15 -3.22 1.37 -3.35
N TYR A 16 -2.37 0.89 -2.45
CA TYR A 16 -2.24 1.47 -1.12
C TYR A 16 -1.71 2.91 -1.17
N ILE A 17 -0.71 3.19 -2.00
CA ILE A 17 -0.19 4.56 -2.21
C ILE A 17 -1.29 5.46 -2.80
N ARG A 18 -2.06 4.95 -3.77
CA ARG A 18 -3.19 5.68 -4.38
C ARG A 18 -4.26 6.04 -3.35
N ALA A 19 -4.59 5.12 -2.44
CA ALA A 19 -5.54 5.37 -1.37
C ALA A 19 -5.06 6.40 -0.34
N HIS A 20 -3.73 6.53 -0.15
CA HIS A 20 -3.11 7.42 0.85
C HIS A 20 -2.42 8.64 0.23
N GLN A 21 -2.93 9.13 -0.91
CA GLN A 21 -2.44 10.36 -1.49
C GLN A 21 -2.65 11.55 -0.54
N LYS A 22 -1.70 12.48 -0.53
CA LYS A 22 -1.78 13.73 0.22
C LYS A 22 -3.03 14.49 -0.21
N GLN A 23 -3.92 14.75 0.74
CA GLN A 23 -5.12 15.55 0.54
C GLN A 23 -4.94 16.88 1.26
N ILE A 24 -5.24 17.97 0.56
CA ILE A 24 -5.34 19.30 1.16
C ILE A 24 -6.84 19.58 1.32
N ILE A 25 -7.29 19.59 2.56
CA ILE A 25 -8.69 19.82 2.91
C ILE A 25 -8.80 21.21 3.49
N VAL A 26 -9.64 22.07 2.90
CA VAL A 26 -9.96 23.38 3.47
C VAL A 26 -11.14 23.17 4.41
N SER A 27 -10.90 23.35 5.71
CA SER A 27 -11.97 23.30 6.71
C SER A 27 -12.88 24.53 6.59
N SER A 28 -14.12 24.45 7.08
CA SER A 28 -15.12 25.54 6.97
C SER A 28 -14.70 26.89 7.59
N ASN A 29 -13.62 26.90 8.36
CA ASN A 29 -12.99 28.08 8.97
C ASN A 29 -11.75 28.57 8.20
N ASN A 30 -11.58 28.21 6.92
CA ASN A 30 -10.42 28.52 6.09
C ASN A 30 -9.07 27.98 6.61
N VAL A 31 -9.08 27.02 7.53
CA VAL A 31 -7.85 26.33 7.98
C VAL A 31 -7.52 25.20 7.01
N PHE A 32 -6.30 25.22 6.48
CA PHE A 32 -5.75 24.14 5.68
C PHE A 32 -5.38 22.96 6.60
N LYS A 33 -5.95 21.79 6.32
CA LYS A 33 -5.51 20.52 6.89
C LYS A 33 -4.87 19.70 5.80
N GLU A 34 -3.61 19.36 5.97
CA GLU A 34 -2.90 18.43 5.10
C GLU A 34 -2.94 17.04 5.72
N THR A 35 -3.31 16.02 4.95
CA THR A 35 -3.06 14.64 5.33
C THR A 35 -1.62 14.28 5.00
N SER A 36 -0.95 13.54 5.88
CA SER A 36 0.40 13.05 5.62
C SER A 36 0.38 12.02 4.49
N MET A 37 1.31 12.16 3.55
CA MET A 37 1.57 11.10 2.57
C MET A 37 2.26 9.93 3.27
N ILE A 38 1.99 8.70 2.81
CA ILE A 38 2.77 7.54 3.23
C ILE A 38 4.24 7.68 2.80
N ASP A 39 5.17 7.40 3.70
CA ASP A 39 6.60 7.41 3.40
C ASP A 39 7.04 6.12 2.67
N LEU A 40 8.22 6.16 2.07
CA LEU A 40 8.76 5.05 1.27
C LEU A 40 9.09 3.81 2.12
N GLU A 41 9.44 3.97 3.39
CA GLU A 41 9.75 2.85 4.28
C GLU A 41 8.48 2.06 4.58
N SER A 42 7.38 2.76 4.87
CA SER A 42 6.05 2.18 5.03
C SER A 42 5.61 1.42 3.77
N VAL A 43 5.85 1.98 2.57
CA VAL A 43 5.58 1.28 1.28
C VAL A 43 6.40 0.00 1.16
N ASN A 44 7.70 0.03 1.46
CA ASN A 44 8.56 -1.15 1.40
C ASN A 44 8.11 -2.25 2.37
N ASN A 45 7.67 -1.87 3.56
CA ASN A 45 7.16 -2.81 4.56
C ASN A 45 5.87 -3.49 4.09
N ILE A 46 4.97 -2.75 3.42
CA ILE A 46 3.75 -3.31 2.82
C ILE A 46 4.11 -4.34 1.75
N ILE A 47 5.02 -4.02 0.82
CA ILE A 47 5.43 -4.95 -0.24
C ILE A 47 5.97 -6.25 0.35
N LYS A 48 6.87 -6.15 1.35
CA LYS A 48 7.46 -7.32 2.01
C LYS A 48 6.40 -8.16 2.71
N SER A 49 5.55 -7.54 3.53
CA SER A 49 4.53 -8.25 4.31
C SER A 49 3.51 -8.95 3.42
N VAL A 50 3.06 -8.29 2.34
CA VAL A 50 2.14 -8.90 1.37
C VAL A 50 2.81 -10.06 0.63
N TYR A 51 4.05 -9.89 0.19
CA TYR A 51 4.80 -10.97 -0.45
C TYR A 51 4.95 -12.19 0.46
N GLU A 52 5.38 -11.99 1.71
CA GLU A 52 5.56 -13.05 2.71
C GLU A 52 4.22 -13.77 2.97
N THR A 53 3.13 -13.03 3.13
CA THR A 53 1.80 -13.61 3.33
C THR A 53 1.36 -14.48 2.15
N LEU A 54 1.59 -14.03 0.92
CA LEU A 54 1.23 -14.78 -0.28
C LEU A 54 2.11 -16.03 -0.46
N ASP A 55 3.40 -15.93 -0.14
CA ASP A 55 4.34 -17.06 -0.18
C ASP A 55 3.96 -18.13 0.86
N GLU A 56 3.60 -17.72 2.08
CA GLU A 56 3.09 -18.62 3.13
C GLU A 56 1.79 -19.32 2.72
N LEU A 57 0.86 -18.60 2.07
CA LEU A 57 -0.39 -19.19 1.57
C LEU A 57 -0.17 -20.24 0.48
N ASP A 58 0.77 -20.00 -0.43
CA ASP A 58 1.15 -20.98 -1.46
C ASP A 58 1.80 -22.22 -0.82
N GLN A 59 2.66 -22.04 0.19
CA GLN A 59 3.33 -23.15 0.87
C GLN A 59 2.39 -23.95 1.81
N SER A 60 1.32 -23.34 2.30
CA SER A 60 0.35 -23.99 3.21
C SER A 60 -0.79 -24.71 2.49
N THR A 61 -0.79 -24.70 1.15
CA THR A 61 -1.78 -25.38 0.30
C THR A 61 -1.28 -26.76 -0.21
N ASP A 62 -0.11 -27.22 0.24
CA ASP A 62 0.43 -28.60 0.08
C ASP A 62 0.32 -29.40 1.40
#